data_AF-A0A416GHZ4-F1
#
_entry.id   AF-A0A416GHZ4-F1
#
_cell.length_a   1.000
_cell.length_b   1.000
_cell.length_c   1.000
_cell.angle_alpha   90.00
_cell.angle_beta   90.00
_cell.angle_gamma   90.00
#
_symmetry.space_group_name_H-M   'P 1'
#
loop_
_entity.id
_entity.type
_entity.pdbx_description
1 polymer ?
#
loop_
_entity_poly.entity_id
_entity_poly.type
_entity_poly.pdbx_seq_one_letter_code
_entity_poly.pdbx_strand_id
1 'polypeptide(L)'
;MKNYLKTLLGTSLLLIPAVSLFAQRYVDSPLGSEGFPDYQSDYEYLTRYSYKYKHDTDGIKRLFQIDTVSWDEMREYYDRYVNAVPPANVYAGKDSVGGIWNMLMVRSPLADAPVKEARSGRGVWIFPPLKLRGIQGDKSAVAAFDRLVKKYPLKTDVKNKDKSASFAAVAPKWFDGSLILLDDPAYYMGFVVSGTPWFFYYDEGRLVYSTYMEGAPDYYSSRVLGLDGSWADRITKGMYLFSLDASREIPPATSEEPIEFTWLLTIDSKGKQDAQLLAPKTPDEATQWAFKRLRGFVRRLRHGIFHGLYTSDGRILPGRYIQAQYDKRGWLFRDLITLPKGKR
;
A
#
# COMPACT_ATOMS: atom_id res chain seq x y z
N MET A 1 -48.85 2.83 21.86
CA MET A 1 -47.51 2.71 21.22
C MET A 1 -46.37 3.12 22.16
N LYS A 2 -46.20 2.44 23.31
CA LYS A 2 -45.07 2.73 24.23
C LYS A 2 -44.35 1.49 24.78
N ASN A 3 -44.74 0.27 24.38
CA ASN A 3 -44.20 -0.97 24.94
C ASN A 3 -43.45 -1.89 23.95
N TYR A 4 -43.18 -1.46 22.72
CA TYR A 4 -42.38 -2.26 21.76
C TYR A 4 -40.91 -1.82 21.63
N LEU A 5 -40.51 -0.70 22.26
CA LEU A 5 -39.13 -0.19 22.16
C LEU A 5 -38.18 -0.71 23.25
N LYS A 6 -38.66 -1.39 24.29
CA LYS A 6 -37.81 -1.84 25.41
C LYS A 6 -37.19 -3.23 25.23
N THR A 7 -37.66 -4.04 24.29
CA THR A 7 -37.19 -5.42 24.11
C THR A 7 -36.08 -5.55 23.07
N LEU A 8 -35.89 -4.58 22.17
CA LEU A 8 -34.84 -4.59 21.14
C LEU A 8 -33.51 -3.96 21.59
N LEU A 9 -33.56 -3.12 22.64
CA LEU A 9 -32.38 -2.52 23.28
C LEU A 9 -31.72 -3.45 24.30
N GLY A 10 -32.41 -4.50 24.78
CA GLY A 10 -31.89 -5.44 25.77
C GLY A 10 -31.02 -6.57 25.19
N THR A 11 -31.21 -6.94 23.92
CA THR A 11 -30.50 -8.06 23.28
C THR A 11 -29.34 -7.61 22.38
N SER A 12 -29.28 -6.33 22.00
CA SER A 12 -28.21 -5.81 21.14
C SER A 12 -26.96 -5.35 21.92
N LEU A 13 -27.06 -5.18 23.25
CA LEU A 13 -25.95 -4.72 24.09
C LEU A 13 -25.11 -5.85 24.71
N LEU A 14 -25.55 -7.11 24.62
CA LEU A 14 -24.82 -8.26 25.17
C LEU A 14 -23.93 -8.99 24.14
N LEU A 15 -24.00 -8.62 22.86
CA LEU A 15 -23.14 -9.19 21.81
C LEU A 15 -21.92 -8.32 21.47
N ILE A 16 -21.87 -7.08 21.95
CA ILE A 16 -20.78 -6.13 21.66
C ILE A 16 -19.55 -6.30 22.58
N PRO A 17 -19.61 -6.84 23.83
CA PRO A 17 -18.39 -7.09 24.59
C PRO A 17 -17.68 -8.40 24.22
N ALA A 18 -18.38 -9.38 23.64
CA ALA A 18 -17.77 -10.69 23.35
C ALA A 18 -16.88 -10.67 22.09
N VAL A 19 -17.29 -9.96 21.05
CA VAL A 19 -16.52 -9.85 19.79
C VAL A 19 -15.29 -8.94 19.99
N SER A 20 -15.41 -7.90 20.80
CA SER A 20 -14.30 -6.99 21.12
C SER A 20 -13.25 -7.63 22.04
N LEU A 21 -13.65 -8.48 22.98
CA LEU A 21 -12.71 -9.24 23.82
C LEU A 21 -12.04 -10.42 23.10
N PHE A 22 -12.72 -11.08 22.15
CA PHE A 22 -12.08 -12.09 21.29
C PHE A 22 -11.13 -11.46 20.26
N ALA A 23 -11.45 -10.27 19.74
CA ALA A 23 -10.55 -9.52 18.86
C ALA A 23 -9.33 -8.98 19.62
N GLN A 24 -9.48 -8.48 20.85
CA GLN A 24 -8.34 -8.02 21.65
C GLN A 24 -7.41 -9.16 22.11
N ARG A 25 -7.95 -10.35 22.42
CA ARG A 25 -7.11 -11.49 22.84
C ARG A 25 -6.24 -12.08 21.72
N TYR A 26 -6.59 -11.82 20.44
CA TYR A 26 -5.75 -12.13 19.29
C TYR A 26 -4.78 -11.00 18.90
N VAL A 27 -4.94 -9.80 19.48
CA VAL A 27 -4.14 -8.61 19.15
C VAL A 27 -2.91 -8.48 20.05
N ASP A 28 -2.93 -9.04 21.26
CA ASP A 28 -1.80 -8.93 22.22
C ASP A 28 -0.77 -10.07 22.13
N SER A 29 -0.90 -10.94 21.14
CA SER A 29 0.21 -11.79 20.74
C SER A 29 0.15 -11.99 19.22
N PRO A 30 1.10 -11.42 18.44
CA PRO A 30 1.20 -11.74 17.01
C PRO A 30 1.52 -13.22 16.75
N LEU A 31 1.71 -13.99 17.83
CA LEU A 31 1.78 -15.43 17.86
C LEU A 31 0.53 -15.92 18.60
N GLY A 32 -0.37 -16.67 17.96
CA GLY A 32 -1.36 -17.44 18.73
C GLY A 32 -0.66 -18.24 19.83
N SER A 33 -1.40 -18.80 20.78
CA SER A 33 -0.88 -19.69 21.84
C SER A 33 -0.04 -20.87 21.33
N GLU A 34 0.04 -21.06 20.02
CA GLU A 34 0.92 -21.96 19.32
C GLU A 34 2.05 -21.13 18.72
N GLY A 35 3.28 -21.32 19.22
CA GLY A 35 4.48 -20.75 18.63
C GLY A 35 4.54 -21.03 17.12
N PHE A 36 5.30 -20.20 16.40
CA PHE A 36 5.54 -20.21 14.95
C PHE A 36 4.76 -21.27 14.14
N PRO A 37 3.93 -20.85 13.16
CA PRO A 37 3.21 -21.80 12.31
C PRO A 37 4.17 -22.85 11.76
N ASP A 38 3.74 -24.11 11.81
CA ASP A 38 4.47 -25.28 11.32
C ASP A 38 5.23 -24.94 10.04
N TYR A 39 6.57 -25.06 10.09
CA TYR A 39 7.51 -24.59 9.06
C TYR A 39 7.18 -25.16 7.68
N GLN A 40 6.57 -26.35 7.61
CA GLN A 40 6.15 -26.96 6.35
C GLN A 40 4.94 -26.24 5.74
N SER A 41 3.95 -25.86 6.56
CA SER A 41 2.80 -25.04 6.13
C SER A 41 3.20 -23.62 5.75
N ASP A 42 4.23 -23.08 6.42
CA ASP A 42 4.80 -21.76 6.13
C ASP A 42 5.59 -21.77 4.80
N TYR A 43 6.30 -22.86 4.50
CA TYR A 43 7.02 -23.01 3.23
C TYR A 43 6.09 -23.11 2.01
N GLU A 44 4.99 -23.86 2.10
CA GLU A 44 3.98 -23.91 1.03
C GLU A 44 3.33 -22.55 0.82
N TYR A 45 2.99 -21.85 1.91
CA TYR A 45 2.42 -20.51 1.84
C TYR A 45 3.40 -19.51 1.23
N LEU A 46 4.66 -19.49 1.67
CA LEU A 46 5.75 -18.71 1.08
C LEU A 46 5.93 -19.00 -0.42
N THR A 47 5.81 -20.26 -0.81
CA THR A 47 5.86 -20.70 -2.21
C THR A 47 4.72 -20.12 -3.02
N ARG A 48 3.49 -20.26 -2.54
CA ARG A 48 2.30 -19.73 -3.21
C ARG A 48 2.33 -18.22 -3.27
N TYR A 49 2.73 -17.54 -2.20
CA TYR A 49 2.86 -16.09 -2.15
C TYR A 49 3.83 -15.58 -3.24
N SER A 50 5.04 -16.12 -3.25
CA SER A 50 6.09 -15.71 -4.18
C SER A 50 5.73 -16.02 -5.63
N TYR A 51 5.08 -17.18 -5.86
CA TYR A 51 4.61 -17.58 -7.19
C TYR A 51 3.46 -16.69 -7.68
N LYS A 52 2.43 -16.51 -6.86
CA LYS A 52 1.23 -15.71 -7.17
C LYS A 52 1.64 -14.30 -7.58
N TYR A 53 2.52 -13.66 -6.81
CA TYR A 53 2.97 -12.32 -7.16
C TYR A 53 3.65 -12.25 -8.51
N LYS A 54 4.55 -13.19 -8.83
CA LYS A 54 5.25 -13.21 -10.11
C LYS A 54 4.26 -13.24 -11.29
N HIS A 55 3.17 -13.99 -11.18
CA HIS A 55 2.23 -14.18 -12.28
C HIS A 55 1.06 -13.18 -12.31
N ASP A 56 0.46 -12.87 -11.16
CA ASP A 56 -0.72 -11.99 -11.08
C ASP A 56 -0.37 -10.52 -11.30
N THR A 57 0.89 -10.14 -11.07
CA THR A 57 1.29 -8.72 -11.15
C THR A 57 1.93 -8.33 -12.47
N ASP A 58 2.23 -9.26 -13.38
CA ASP A 58 2.87 -8.93 -14.66
C ASP A 58 2.02 -7.97 -15.50
N GLY A 59 0.69 -8.10 -15.47
CA GLY A 59 -0.22 -7.19 -16.17
C GLY A 59 -0.17 -5.77 -15.60
N ILE A 60 -0.29 -5.62 -14.27
CA ILE A 60 -0.28 -4.31 -13.59
C ILE A 60 1.11 -3.68 -13.66
N LYS A 61 2.17 -4.45 -13.44
CA LYS A 61 3.56 -3.97 -13.56
C LYS A 61 3.83 -3.39 -14.92
N ARG A 62 3.43 -4.07 -16.01
CA ARG A 62 3.61 -3.56 -17.38
C ARG A 62 2.93 -2.22 -17.63
N LEU A 63 1.82 -1.94 -16.93
CA LEU A 63 1.10 -0.67 -17.03
C LEU A 63 1.79 0.47 -16.29
N PHE A 64 2.58 0.18 -15.25
CA PHE A 64 3.43 1.13 -14.52
C PHE A 64 4.89 1.13 -15.00
N GLN A 65 5.25 0.30 -16.00
CA GLN A 65 6.63 0.15 -16.49
C GLN A 65 6.98 1.12 -17.62
N ILE A 66 6.66 2.42 -17.45
CA ILE A 66 7.36 3.44 -18.25
C ILE A 66 8.66 3.84 -17.55
N ASP A 67 8.77 3.80 -16.21
CA ASP A 67 10.04 3.96 -15.49
C ASP A 67 9.96 3.32 -14.09
N THR A 68 10.92 2.47 -13.70
CA THR A 68 11.10 2.10 -12.29
C THR A 68 12.01 3.13 -11.63
N VAL A 69 11.69 3.56 -10.40
CA VAL A 69 12.55 4.47 -9.64
C VAL A 69 13.92 3.80 -9.44
N SER A 70 14.99 4.47 -9.87
CA SER A 70 16.35 3.91 -9.75
C SER A 70 16.81 3.91 -8.28
N TRP A 71 17.79 3.07 -7.95
CA TRP A 71 18.34 3.05 -6.58
C TRP A 71 19.07 4.34 -6.23
N ASP A 72 19.69 5.00 -7.21
CA ASP A 72 20.35 6.29 -7.02
C ASP A 72 19.30 7.37 -6.71
N GLU A 73 18.18 7.40 -7.45
CA GLU A 73 17.06 8.29 -7.14
C GLU A 73 16.50 8.00 -5.74
N MET A 74 16.32 6.73 -5.36
CA MET A 74 15.88 6.40 -3.99
C MET A 74 16.87 6.92 -2.93
N ARG A 75 18.18 6.79 -3.15
CA ARG A 75 19.20 7.33 -2.24
C ARG A 75 19.13 8.85 -2.14
N GLU A 76 18.97 9.55 -3.27
CA GLU A 76 18.82 11.01 -3.29
C GLU A 76 17.56 11.47 -2.54
N TYR A 77 16.45 10.75 -2.70
CA TYR A 77 15.21 11.02 -1.99
C TYR A 77 15.35 10.75 -0.48
N TYR A 78 16.07 9.70 -0.08
CA TYR A 78 16.41 9.50 1.33
C TYR A 78 17.18 10.70 1.91
N ASP A 79 18.28 11.09 1.26
CA ASP A 79 19.12 12.21 1.71
C ASP A 79 18.31 13.52 1.80
N ARG A 80 17.36 13.73 0.89
CA ARG A 80 16.51 14.93 0.86
C ARG A 80 15.38 14.89 1.89
N TYR A 81 14.74 13.73 2.11
CA TYR A 81 13.45 13.65 2.80
C TYR A 81 13.47 12.94 4.15
N VAL A 82 14.56 12.28 4.55
CA VAL A 82 14.64 11.54 5.84
C VAL A 82 14.23 12.39 7.05
N ASN A 83 14.56 13.69 7.03
CA ASN A 83 14.22 14.64 8.09
C ASN A 83 13.07 15.60 7.71
N ALA A 84 12.53 15.50 6.48
CA ALA A 84 11.51 16.42 5.97
C ALA A 84 10.13 16.12 6.56
N VAL A 85 9.33 17.14 6.89
CA VAL A 85 7.96 16.97 7.40
C VAL A 85 7.09 16.37 6.27
N PRO A 86 6.43 15.21 6.48
CA PRO A 86 5.49 14.68 5.50
C PRO A 86 4.37 15.67 5.21
N PRO A 87 3.82 15.70 3.98
CA PRO A 87 2.67 16.52 3.67
C PRO A 87 1.47 16.14 4.56
N ALA A 88 0.70 17.15 4.98
CA ALA A 88 -0.49 16.92 5.81
C ALA A 88 -1.56 16.08 5.08
N ASN A 89 -1.59 16.14 3.75
CA ASN A 89 -2.56 15.46 2.91
C ASN A 89 -1.91 14.92 1.63
N VAL A 90 -1.87 13.60 1.47
CA VAL A 90 -1.32 12.90 0.29
C VAL A 90 -2.18 13.05 -0.97
N TYR A 91 -3.44 13.48 -0.82
CA TYR A 91 -4.37 13.75 -1.92
C TYR A 91 -4.31 15.19 -2.43
N ALA A 92 -3.49 16.05 -1.81
CA ALA A 92 -3.40 17.46 -2.17
C ALA A 92 -3.01 17.63 -3.64
N GLY A 93 -3.80 18.42 -4.38
CA GLY A 93 -3.55 18.69 -5.80
C GLY A 93 -3.83 17.52 -6.76
N LYS A 94 -4.39 16.40 -6.26
CA LYS A 94 -4.76 15.23 -7.08
C LYS A 94 -6.27 15.00 -7.06
N ASP A 95 -6.73 14.19 -8.01
CA ASP A 95 -8.09 13.65 -8.02
C ASP A 95 -8.22 12.60 -6.92
N SER A 96 -9.31 12.69 -6.16
CA SER A 96 -9.58 11.80 -5.03
C SER A 96 -10.82 10.96 -5.25
N VAL A 97 -10.76 9.72 -4.78
CA VAL A 97 -11.88 8.79 -4.74
C VAL A 97 -12.19 8.50 -3.27
N GLY A 98 -13.41 8.80 -2.84
CA GLY A 98 -13.91 8.46 -1.50
C GLY A 98 -15.02 7.42 -1.52
N GLY A 99 -15.48 6.96 -0.36
CA GLY A 99 -16.58 5.99 -0.24
C GLY A 99 -16.26 4.92 0.79
N ILE A 100 -16.32 3.65 0.39
CA ILE A 100 -15.84 2.54 1.26
C ILE A 100 -14.31 2.59 1.37
N TRP A 101 -13.65 3.06 0.31
CA TRP A 101 -12.20 3.17 0.22
C TRP A 101 -11.78 4.59 -0.09
N ASN A 102 -10.59 4.96 0.38
CA ASN A 102 -9.94 6.20 0.03
C ASN A 102 -8.83 5.89 -0.97
N MET A 103 -8.98 6.35 -2.20
CA MET A 103 -8.02 6.09 -3.26
C MET A 103 -7.57 7.37 -3.94
N LEU A 104 -6.32 7.39 -4.37
CA LEU A 104 -5.75 8.47 -5.17
C LEU A 104 -5.70 8.06 -6.64
N MET A 105 -6.13 8.96 -7.50
CA MET A 105 -6.15 8.72 -8.94
C MET A 105 -4.82 9.18 -9.55
N VAL A 106 -4.07 8.23 -10.12
CA VAL A 106 -2.77 8.51 -10.77
C VAL A 106 -2.98 9.23 -12.09
N ARG A 107 -3.97 8.78 -12.88
CA ARG A 107 -4.39 9.39 -14.14
C ARG A 107 -5.87 9.74 -14.09
N SER A 108 -6.18 11.03 -14.22
CA SER A 108 -7.56 11.51 -14.20
C SER A 108 -8.24 11.37 -15.57
N PRO A 109 -9.47 10.81 -15.64
CA PRO A 109 -10.32 10.92 -16.82
C PRO A 109 -10.57 12.36 -17.25
N LEU A 110 -10.55 13.32 -16.31
CA LEU A 110 -10.82 14.73 -16.65
C LEU A 110 -9.77 15.35 -17.55
N ALA A 111 -8.54 14.82 -17.57
CA ALA A 111 -7.50 15.29 -18.49
C ALA A 111 -7.94 15.19 -19.95
N ASP A 112 -8.74 14.16 -20.26
CA ASP A 112 -9.23 13.84 -21.60
C ASP A 112 -10.69 14.33 -21.81
N ALA A 113 -11.25 15.10 -20.86
CA ALA A 113 -12.64 15.53 -20.91
C ALA A 113 -12.95 16.38 -22.16
N PRO A 114 -14.10 16.19 -22.84
CA PRO A 114 -14.47 16.99 -24.00
C PRO A 114 -14.80 18.46 -23.67
N VAL A 115 -15.12 18.75 -22.40
CA VAL A 115 -15.32 20.12 -21.91
C VAL A 115 -13.98 20.66 -21.42
N LYS A 116 -13.37 21.58 -22.17
CA LYS A 116 -11.99 22.05 -21.90
C LYS A 116 -11.84 22.67 -20.50
N GLU A 117 -12.84 23.40 -20.03
CA GLU A 117 -12.79 24.03 -18.70
C GLU A 117 -12.85 22.99 -17.57
N ALA A 118 -13.37 21.78 -17.82
CA ALA A 118 -13.35 20.71 -16.81
C ALA A 118 -11.95 20.12 -16.61
N ARG A 119 -11.06 20.23 -17.61
CA ARG A 119 -9.71 19.65 -17.59
C ARG A 119 -8.77 20.33 -16.58
N SER A 120 -9.03 21.58 -16.23
CA SER A 120 -8.25 22.32 -15.22
C SER A 120 -8.72 22.04 -13.80
N GLY A 121 -9.87 21.36 -13.64
CA GLY A 121 -10.42 21.00 -12.34
C GLY A 121 -9.89 19.65 -11.83
N ARG A 122 -10.06 19.43 -10.53
CA ARG A 122 -9.79 18.17 -9.84
C ARG A 122 -11.09 17.43 -9.58
N GLY A 123 -11.19 16.20 -10.05
CA GLY A 123 -12.37 15.37 -9.87
C GLY A 123 -12.49 14.87 -8.43
N VAL A 124 -13.71 14.96 -7.89
CA VAL A 124 -14.11 14.28 -6.66
C VAL A 124 -14.98 13.10 -7.05
N TRP A 125 -14.49 11.90 -6.79
CA TRP A 125 -15.12 10.66 -7.20
C TRP A 125 -15.61 9.87 -5.97
N ILE A 126 -16.66 9.06 -6.14
CA ILE A 126 -17.08 8.09 -5.13
C ILE A 126 -16.89 6.67 -5.64
N PHE A 127 -16.51 5.69 -4.80
CA PHE A 127 -16.41 4.26 -5.12
C PHE A 127 -16.83 3.42 -3.90
N PRO A 128 -17.64 2.34 -4.05
CA PRO A 128 -18.22 1.77 -5.27
C PRO A 128 -19.69 2.18 -5.56
N PRO A 129 -20.12 2.19 -6.84
CA PRO A 129 -19.29 2.17 -8.06
C PRO A 129 -18.62 3.53 -8.30
N LEU A 130 -17.57 3.56 -9.13
CA LEU A 130 -16.78 4.77 -9.37
C LEU A 130 -17.66 5.80 -10.08
N LYS A 131 -17.89 6.99 -9.50
CA LYS A 131 -18.72 8.03 -10.11
C LYS A 131 -18.17 9.41 -9.81
N LEU A 132 -18.08 10.27 -10.82
CA LEU A 132 -17.73 11.68 -10.62
C LEU A 132 -18.87 12.37 -9.87
N ARG A 133 -18.60 12.82 -8.64
CA ARG A 133 -19.55 13.55 -7.77
C ARG A 133 -19.48 15.05 -7.97
N GLY A 134 -18.32 15.57 -8.35
CA GLY A 134 -18.10 16.99 -8.53
C GLY A 134 -16.69 17.28 -9.03
N ILE A 135 -16.44 18.55 -9.32
CA ILE A 135 -15.12 19.06 -9.67
C ILE A 135 -14.75 20.16 -8.67
N GLN A 136 -13.52 20.14 -8.17
CA GLN A 136 -12.90 21.23 -7.41
C GLN A 136 -11.96 22.01 -8.32
N GLY A 137 -12.08 23.34 -8.34
CA GLY A 137 -11.24 24.18 -9.20
C GLY A 137 -11.72 25.62 -9.15
N ASP A 138 -11.31 26.41 -10.14
CA ASP A 138 -11.87 27.75 -10.32
C ASP A 138 -13.38 27.69 -10.65
N LYS A 139 -14.03 28.86 -10.63
CA LYS A 139 -15.48 28.95 -10.93
C LYS A 139 -15.84 28.40 -12.31
N SER A 140 -14.93 28.48 -13.29
CA SER A 140 -15.16 28.00 -14.65
C SER A 140 -15.16 26.46 -14.71
N ALA A 141 -14.24 25.81 -14.00
CA ALA A 141 -14.15 24.36 -13.88
C ALA A 141 -15.33 23.77 -13.10
N VAL A 142 -15.77 24.45 -12.03
CA VAL A 142 -16.95 24.05 -11.26
C VAL A 142 -18.21 24.17 -12.13
N ALA A 143 -18.40 25.28 -12.86
CA ALA A 143 -19.54 25.43 -13.77
C ALA A 143 -19.50 24.45 -14.98
N ALA A 144 -18.31 23.96 -15.34
CA ALA A 144 -18.15 22.96 -16.39
C ALA A 144 -18.70 21.58 -15.99
N PHE A 145 -18.76 21.28 -14.69
CA PHE A 145 -19.30 20.03 -14.17
C PHE A 145 -20.74 19.79 -14.62
N ASP A 146 -21.62 20.78 -14.49
CA ASP A 146 -23.03 20.65 -14.87
C ASP A 146 -23.20 20.36 -16.37
N ARG A 147 -22.39 21.01 -17.21
CA ARG A 147 -22.39 20.78 -18.67
C ARG A 147 -21.91 19.37 -18.99
N LEU A 148 -20.86 18.91 -18.30
CA LEU A 148 -20.25 17.61 -18.51
C LEU A 148 -21.21 16.47 -18.10
N VAL A 149 -21.84 16.57 -16.92
CA VAL A 149 -22.79 15.56 -16.43
C VAL A 149 -24.07 15.54 -17.26
N LYS A 150 -24.59 16.71 -17.67
CA LYS A 150 -25.81 16.78 -18.50
C LYS A 150 -25.59 16.21 -19.90
N LYS A 151 -24.46 16.52 -20.55
CA LYS A 151 -24.17 16.06 -21.90
C LYS A 151 -23.75 14.60 -21.95
N TYR A 152 -23.11 14.13 -20.88
CA TYR A 152 -22.56 12.79 -20.83
C TYR A 152 -22.97 12.04 -19.55
N PRO A 153 -24.20 11.53 -19.53
CA PRO A 153 -24.69 10.78 -18.39
C PRO A 153 -23.82 9.54 -18.15
N LEU A 154 -23.64 9.21 -16.88
CA LEU A 154 -22.96 7.99 -16.44
C LEU A 154 -23.72 6.75 -16.92
N LYS A 155 -23.01 5.74 -17.44
CA LYS A 155 -23.61 4.44 -17.78
C LYS A 155 -24.01 3.72 -16.49
N THR A 156 -25.30 3.54 -16.23
CA THR A 156 -25.75 2.65 -15.16
C THR A 156 -25.72 1.22 -15.68
N ASP A 157 -24.90 0.36 -15.08
CA ASP A 157 -24.89 -1.06 -15.44
C ASP A 157 -26.08 -1.77 -14.77
N VAL A 158 -27.30 -1.46 -15.24
CA VAL A 158 -28.55 -1.91 -14.60
C VAL A 158 -28.90 -3.36 -14.93
N LYS A 159 -28.16 -4.02 -15.84
CA LYS A 159 -28.55 -5.35 -16.37
C LYS A 159 -27.71 -6.53 -15.89
N ASN A 160 -26.58 -6.32 -15.21
CA ASN A 160 -25.83 -7.43 -14.62
C ASN A 160 -26.36 -7.76 -13.22
N LYS A 161 -27.13 -8.85 -13.12
CA LYS A 161 -27.58 -9.44 -11.85
C LYS A 161 -26.45 -10.12 -11.06
N ASP A 162 -25.24 -10.16 -11.61
CA ASP A 162 -24.06 -10.66 -10.91
C ASP A 162 -23.58 -9.64 -9.87
N LYS A 163 -23.49 -10.08 -8.61
CA LYS A 163 -23.03 -9.25 -7.48
C LYS A 163 -21.61 -8.70 -7.66
N SER A 164 -20.81 -9.27 -8.57
CA SER A 164 -19.50 -8.74 -8.98
C SER A 164 -19.58 -7.36 -9.67
N ALA A 165 -20.73 -6.99 -10.25
CA ALA A 165 -20.98 -5.67 -10.85
C ALA A 165 -21.06 -4.53 -9.83
N SER A 166 -21.17 -4.81 -8.53
CA SER A 166 -21.22 -3.78 -7.48
C SER A 166 -19.93 -2.95 -7.39
N PHE A 167 -18.78 -3.51 -7.81
CA PHE A 167 -17.49 -2.84 -7.89
C PHE A 167 -17.12 -2.38 -9.30
N ALA A 168 -18.00 -2.58 -10.29
CA ALA A 168 -17.75 -2.09 -11.64
C ALA A 168 -17.72 -0.56 -11.62
N ALA A 169 -16.54 0.00 -11.88
CA ALA A 169 -16.36 1.44 -11.89
C ALA A 169 -17.17 2.05 -13.07
N VAL A 170 -18.00 3.06 -12.80
CA VAL A 170 -18.96 3.63 -13.76
C VAL A 170 -18.37 4.90 -14.38
N ALA A 171 -17.86 4.78 -15.60
CA ALA A 171 -17.29 5.92 -16.32
C ALA A 171 -18.34 6.67 -17.17
N PRO A 172 -18.15 7.98 -17.40
CA PRO A 172 -18.89 8.71 -18.44
C PRO A 172 -18.64 8.14 -19.83
N LYS A 173 -19.62 8.20 -20.73
CA LYS A 173 -19.51 7.66 -22.11
C LYS A 173 -18.34 8.19 -22.93
N TRP A 174 -17.83 9.38 -22.63
CA TRP A 174 -16.72 9.99 -23.37
C TRP A 174 -15.34 9.50 -22.91
N PHE A 175 -15.25 8.79 -21.79
CA PHE A 175 -13.95 8.34 -21.30
C PHE A 175 -13.52 7.06 -22.03
N ASP A 176 -12.36 7.11 -22.67
CA ASP A 176 -11.69 6.00 -23.31
C ASP A 176 -10.23 5.99 -22.83
N GLY A 177 -9.78 4.84 -22.32
CA GLY A 177 -8.43 4.64 -21.83
C GLY A 177 -8.31 4.09 -20.40
N SER A 178 -7.11 4.23 -19.87
CA SER A 178 -6.69 3.66 -18.59
C SER A 178 -6.98 4.56 -17.40
N LEU A 179 -7.56 3.97 -16.36
CA LEU A 179 -7.68 4.55 -15.03
C LEU A 179 -6.83 3.73 -14.06
N ILE A 180 -6.02 4.43 -13.28
CA ILE A 180 -5.16 3.85 -12.25
C ILE A 180 -5.48 4.52 -10.92
N LEU A 181 -5.79 3.70 -9.91
CA LEU A 181 -6.04 4.13 -8.54
C LEU A 181 -5.00 3.50 -7.60
N LEU A 182 -4.53 4.28 -6.64
CA LEU A 182 -3.73 3.82 -5.50
C LEU A 182 -4.64 3.77 -4.29
N ASP A 183 -4.87 2.58 -3.76
CA ASP A 183 -5.69 2.40 -2.55
C ASP A 183 -4.87 2.71 -1.29
N ASP A 184 -5.47 3.47 -0.38
CA ASP A 184 -4.88 3.94 0.88
C ASP A 184 -3.42 4.43 0.75
N PRO A 185 -3.16 5.45 -0.09
CA PRO A 185 -1.81 5.92 -0.37
C PRO A 185 -1.12 6.46 0.88
N ALA A 186 0.17 6.14 1.01
CA ALA A 186 1.04 6.61 2.07
C ALA A 186 2.14 7.54 1.51
N TYR A 187 2.58 8.50 2.31
CA TYR A 187 3.81 9.25 2.02
C TYR A 187 5.03 8.41 2.40
N TYR A 188 6.02 8.33 1.52
CA TYR A 188 7.23 7.57 1.76
C TYR A 188 8.45 8.22 1.12
N MET A 189 9.29 8.88 1.93
CA MET A 189 10.53 9.55 1.49
C MET A 189 10.34 10.35 0.20
N GLY A 190 9.43 11.33 0.19
CA GLY A 190 9.14 12.19 -0.96
C GLY A 190 8.18 11.60 -2.00
N PHE A 191 7.92 10.29 -1.97
CA PHE A 191 6.94 9.63 -2.83
C PHE A 191 5.55 9.57 -2.17
N VAL A 192 4.52 9.46 -3.00
CA VAL A 192 3.19 8.98 -2.56
C VAL A 192 3.01 7.60 -3.18
N VAL A 193 2.82 6.59 -2.35
CA VAL A 193 2.91 5.17 -2.73
C VAL A 193 1.71 4.37 -2.26
N SER A 194 1.41 3.26 -2.94
CA SER A 194 0.49 2.23 -2.47
C SER A 194 1.02 0.82 -2.76
N GLY A 195 0.72 -0.13 -1.86
CA GLY A 195 0.93 -1.57 -2.08
C GLY A 195 -0.21 -2.23 -2.87
N THR A 196 -1.35 -1.53 -3.05
CA THR A 196 -2.60 -2.05 -3.58
C THR A 196 -3.11 -1.19 -4.75
N PRO A 197 -2.44 -1.20 -5.92
CA PRO A 197 -2.94 -0.51 -7.11
C PRO A 197 -4.15 -1.21 -7.72
N TRP A 198 -5.04 -0.41 -8.30
CA TRP A 198 -6.18 -0.86 -9.10
C TRP A 198 -6.08 -0.28 -10.50
N PHE A 199 -6.35 -1.11 -11.49
CA PHE A 199 -6.36 -0.74 -12.89
C PHE A 199 -7.70 -1.06 -13.53
N PHE A 200 -8.18 -0.11 -14.33
CA PHE A 200 -9.36 -0.25 -15.15
C PHE A 200 -9.06 0.29 -16.54
N TYR A 201 -9.53 -0.42 -17.57
CA TYR A 201 -9.50 0.04 -18.95
C TYR A 201 -10.93 0.21 -19.47
N TYR A 202 -11.19 1.40 -20.00
CA TYR A 202 -12.48 1.78 -20.54
C TYR A 202 -12.41 1.97 -22.04
N ASP A 203 -13.51 1.60 -22.70
CA ASP A 203 -13.80 1.82 -24.11
C ASP A 203 -15.17 2.48 -24.17
N GLU A 204 -15.21 3.76 -24.56
CA GLU A 204 -16.44 4.59 -24.58
C GLU A 204 -17.27 4.50 -23.28
N GLY A 205 -16.59 4.60 -22.13
CA GLY A 205 -17.17 4.52 -20.80
C GLY A 205 -17.65 3.12 -20.38
N ARG A 206 -17.41 2.08 -21.19
CA ARG A 206 -17.64 0.68 -20.81
C ARG A 206 -16.35 0.10 -20.24
N LEU A 207 -16.42 -0.50 -19.05
CA LEU A 207 -15.30 -1.26 -18.50
C LEU A 207 -15.06 -2.50 -19.36
N VAL A 208 -13.89 -2.58 -20.01
CA VAL A 208 -13.49 -3.73 -20.84
C VAL A 208 -12.60 -4.68 -20.06
N TYR A 209 -11.74 -4.12 -19.21
CA TYR A 209 -10.78 -4.90 -18.45
C TYR A 209 -10.53 -4.23 -17.11
N SER A 210 -10.39 -5.04 -16.06
CA SER A 210 -9.98 -4.58 -14.74
C SER A 210 -9.06 -5.61 -14.12
N THR A 211 -8.08 -5.12 -13.39
CA THR A 211 -7.23 -5.94 -12.52
C THR A 211 -6.81 -5.10 -11.33
N TYR A 212 -6.58 -5.73 -10.21
CA TYR A 212 -6.14 -5.06 -9.00
C TYR A 212 -5.19 -5.98 -8.26
N MET A 213 -4.26 -5.38 -7.51
CA MET A 213 -3.42 -6.14 -6.60
C MET A 213 -4.08 -6.20 -5.24
N GLU A 214 -4.54 -7.40 -4.91
CA GLU A 214 -5.02 -7.73 -3.59
C GLU A 214 -3.91 -8.42 -2.78
N GLY A 215 -3.70 -7.96 -1.56
CA GLY A 215 -2.77 -8.58 -0.62
C GLY A 215 -1.70 -7.61 -0.11
N ALA A 216 -0.83 -8.16 0.73
CA ALA A 216 0.21 -7.40 1.38
C ALA A 216 1.47 -7.31 0.47
N PRO A 217 2.23 -6.21 0.52
CA PRO A 217 3.34 -5.96 -0.41
C PRO A 217 4.64 -6.68 -0.02
N ASP A 218 4.60 -7.53 1.00
CA ASP A 218 5.63 -8.52 1.30
C ASP A 218 5.02 -9.72 2.05
N TYR A 219 5.79 -10.80 2.11
CA TYR A 219 5.38 -12.03 2.76
C TYR A 219 5.03 -11.80 4.23
N TYR A 220 5.85 -11.04 4.96
CA TYR A 220 5.67 -10.86 6.39
C TYR A 220 4.39 -10.09 6.70
N SER A 221 4.13 -9.02 5.94
CA SER A 221 2.88 -8.26 6.04
C SER A 221 1.65 -9.08 5.63
N SER A 222 1.81 -10.14 4.82
CA SER A 222 0.72 -11.06 4.48
C SER A 222 0.35 -12.02 5.60
N ARG A 223 1.26 -12.24 6.57
CA ARG A 223 1.03 -13.07 7.76
C ARG A 223 0.35 -12.31 8.90
N VAL A 224 0.27 -10.99 8.79
CA VAL A 224 -0.39 -10.15 9.80
C VAL A 224 -1.91 -10.27 9.60
N LEU A 225 -2.56 -11.00 10.49
CA LEU A 225 -4.02 -11.01 10.59
C LEU A 225 -4.50 -9.65 11.13
N GLY A 226 -5.11 -8.85 10.27
CA GLY A 226 -5.77 -7.61 10.65
C GLY A 226 -7.18 -7.59 10.10
N LEU A 227 -8.18 -7.57 11.00
CA LEU A 227 -9.58 -7.32 10.65
C LEU A 227 -9.78 -5.87 10.18
N ASP A 228 -8.93 -4.95 10.66
CA ASP A 228 -8.88 -3.52 10.30
C ASP A 228 -7.43 -3.05 10.13
N GLY A 229 -7.21 -2.08 9.23
CA GLY A 229 -5.92 -1.40 9.03
C GLY A 229 -5.46 -1.31 7.57
N SER A 230 -4.63 -0.31 7.28
CA SER A 230 -4.04 -0.07 5.96
C SER A 230 -3.06 -1.18 5.58
N TRP A 231 -2.76 -1.33 4.29
CA TRP A 231 -1.64 -2.18 3.84
C TRP A 231 -0.30 -1.71 4.45
N ALA A 232 -0.15 -0.41 4.73
CA ALA A 232 1.06 0.16 5.33
C ALA A 232 1.22 -0.27 6.80
N ASP A 233 0.13 -0.32 7.58
CA ASP A 233 0.16 -0.83 8.96
C ASP A 233 0.59 -2.30 9.03
N ARG A 234 0.21 -3.09 8.02
CA ARG A 234 0.64 -4.48 7.90
C ARG A 234 2.13 -4.60 7.62
N ILE A 235 2.74 -3.67 6.87
CA ILE A 235 4.20 -3.61 6.71
C ILE A 235 4.86 -3.41 8.06
N THR A 236 4.38 -2.46 8.87
CA THR A 236 4.97 -2.17 10.20
C THR A 236 4.99 -3.42 11.08
N LYS A 237 3.84 -4.12 11.15
CA LYS A 237 3.71 -5.36 11.92
C LYS A 237 4.51 -6.51 11.30
N GLY A 238 4.53 -6.64 9.97
CA GLY A 238 5.32 -7.63 9.26
C GLY A 238 6.82 -7.46 9.48
N MET A 239 7.29 -6.23 9.62
CA MET A 239 8.71 -5.95 9.86
C MET A 239 9.21 -6.52 11.20
N TYR A 240 8.32 -6.69 12.18
CA TYR A 240 8.65 -7.43 13.40
C TYR A 240 8.89 -8.92 13.14
N LEU A 241 8.08 -9.56 12.30
CA LEU A 241 8.29 -10.97 11.91
C LEU A 241 9.61 -11.12 11.12
N PHE A 242 9.91 -10.19 10.22
CA PHE A 242 11.19 -10.14 9.51
C PHE A 242 12.39 -10.01 10.48
N SER A 243 12.23 -9.23 11.56
CA SER A 243 13.23 -9.07 12.61
C SER A 243 13.50 -10.36 13.37
N LEU A 244 12.44 -11.13 13.67
CA LEU A 244 12.57 -12.43 14.33
C LEU A 244 13.30 -13.44 13.45
N ASP A 245 12.96 -13.51 12.17
CA ASP A 245 13.64 -14.41 11.21
C ASP A 245 15.13 -14.07 11.07
N ALA A 246 15.46 -12.79 10.93
CA ALA A 246 16.86 -12.37 10.88
C ALA A 246 17.62 -12.71 12.17
N SER A 247 16.98 -12.53 13.34
CA SER A 247 17.58 -12.83 14.65
C SER A 247 17.80 -14.34 14.89
N ARG A 248 17.08 -15.20 14.18
CA ARG A 248 17.28 -16.66 14.23
C ARG A 248 18.45 -17.11 13.38
N GLU A 249 18.61 -16.51 12.20
CA GLU A 249 19.66 -16.89 11.25
C GLU A 249 21.00 -16.21 11.52
N ILE A 250 20.96 -14.99 12.05
CA ILE A 250 22.14 -14.18 12.31
C ILE A 250 22.34 -14.13 13.83
N PRO A 251 23.46 -14.66 14.36
CA PRO A 251 23.76 -14.59 15.78
C PRO A 251 23.67 -13.15 16.31
N PRO A 252 23.25 -12.93 17.57
CA PRO A 252 23.16 -11.60 18.16
C PRO A 252 24.54 -10.96 18.35
N ALA A 253 24.56 -9.65 18.56
CA ALA A 253 25.79 -8.92 18.83
C ALA A 253 26.37 -9.32 20.19
N THR A 254 27.69 -9.21 20.34
CA THR A 254 28.35 -9.32 21.65
C THR A 254 28.33 -8.00 22.43
N SER A 255 28.10 -6.87 21.74
CA SER A 255 28.03 -5.54 22.34
C SER A 255 26.68 -5.31 23.04
N GLU A 256 26.71 -4.59 24.16
CA GLU A 256 25.48 -4.06 24.79
C GLU A 256 24.96 -2.81 24.10
N GLU A 257 25.84 -2.02 23.48
CA GLU A 257 25.43 -0.82 22.75
C GLU A 257 24.85 -1.21 21.39
N PRO A 258 23.66 -0.68 21.04
CA PRO A 258 23.01 -1.00 19.78
C PRO A 258 23.76 -0.39 18.59
N ILE A 259 24.03 -1.23 17.59
CA ILE A 259 24.51 -0.79 16.28
C ILE A 259 23.29 -0.38 15.47
N GLU A 260 23.20 0.90 15.13
CA GLU A 260 22.08 1.47 14.37
C GLU A 260 22.52 1.95 12.99
N PHE A 261 21.75 1.58 11.96
CA PHE A 261 21.99 2.07 10.61
C PHE A 261 20.70 2.05 9.79
N THR A 262 20.66 2.86 8.73
CA THR A 262 19.57 2.85 7.75
C THR A 262 20.06 2.25 6.45
N TRP A 263 19.24 1.40 5.85
CA TRP A 263 19.55 0.72 4.61
C TRP A 263 18.35 0.72 3.67
N LEU A 264 18.65 0.50 2.39
CA LEU A 264 17.68 0.33 1.34
C LEU A 264 17.59 -1.15 0.98
N LEU A 265 16.43 -1.75 1.21
CA LEU A 265 16.06 -3.01 0.57
C LEU A 265 15.74 -2.71 -0.89
N THR A 266 16.41 -3.41 -1.79
CA THR A 266 16.26 -3.25 -3.25
C THR A 266 15.74 -4.54 -3.86
N ILE A 267 14.92 -4.43 -4.89
CA ILE A 267 14.30 -5.56 -5.59
C ILE A 267 14.58 -5.37 -7.08
N ASP A 268 15.15 -6.38 -7.73
CA ASP A 268 15.38 -6.34 -9.18
C ASP A 268 14.14 -6.78 -9.99
N SER A 269 14.22 -6.70 -11.32
CA SER A 269 13.12 -7.11 -12.22
C SER A 269 12.74 -8.59 -12.14
N LYS A 270 13.61 -9.43 -11.56
CA LYS A 270 13.36 -10.86 -11.33
C LYS A 270 12.83 -11.13 -9.92
N GLY A 271 12.62 -10.09 -9.12
CA GLY A 271 12.15 -10.19 -7.73
C GLY A 271 13.24 -10.62 -6.75
N LYS A 272 14.51 -10.55 -7.12
CA LYS A 272 15.64 -10.84 -6.24
C LYS A 272 15.96 -9.61 -5.40
N GLN A 273 16.30 -9.84 -4.13
CA GLN A 273 16.55 -8.76 -3.19
C GLN A 273 18.04 -8.55 -2.89
N ASP A 274 18.39 -7.30 -2.61
CA ASP A 274 19.71 -6.91 -2.11
C ASP A 274 19.55 -5.76 -1.09
N ALA A 275 20.61 -5.46 -0.35
CA ALA A 275 20.67 -4.37 0.61
C ALA A 275 21.76 -3.36 0.22
N GLN A 276 21.45 -2.07 0.36
CA GLN A 276 22.40 -0.97 0.19
C GLN A 276 22.42 -0.11 1.46
N LEU A 277 23.61 0.20 1.98
CA LEU A 277 23.72 1.06 3.15
C LEU A 277 23.42 2.52 2.77
N LEU A 278 22.58 3.21 3.54
CA LEU A 278 22.23 4.61 3.36
C LEU A 278 22.89 5.51 4.41
N ALA A 279 22.77 5.13 5.68
CA ALA A 279 23.36 5.86 6.80
C ALA A 279 23.91 4.87 7.85
N PRO A 280 25.05 5.15 8.49
CA PRO A 280 25.92 6.31 8.28
C PRO A 280 26.65 6.26 6.92
N LYS A 281 27.01 7.44 6.38
CA LYS A 281 27.76 7.55 5.10
C LYS A 281 29.19 7.00 5.22
N THR A 282 29.76 7.11 6.42
CA THR A 282 31.08 6.56 6.79
C THR A 282 30.87 5.59 7.94
N PRO A 283 30.50 4.32 7.68
CA PRO A 283 30.28 3.34 8.73
C PRO A 283 31.59 2.91 9.39
N ASP A 284 31.56 2.75 10.71
CA ASP A 284 32.62 2.09 11.46
C ASP A 284 32.70 0.58 11.17
N GLU A 285 33.71 -0.09 11.70
CA GLU A 285 33.94 -1.52 11.45
C GLU A 285 32.77 -2.39 11.94
N ALA A 286 32.18 -2.04 13.08
CA ALA A 286 31.05 -2.76 13.67
C ALA A 286 29.80 -2.68 12.77
N THR A 287 29.49 -1.49 12.26
CA THR A 287 28.39 -1.24 11.33
C THR A 287 28.64 -1.94 9.99
N GLN A 288 29.85 -1.87 9.45
CA GLN A 288 30.20 -2.58 8.21
C GLN A 288 30.03 -4.10 8.36
N TRP A 289 30.48 -4.65 9.48
CA TRP A 289 30.34 -6.07 9.78
C TRP A 289 28.86 -6.49 9.90
N ALA A 290 28.07 -5.72 10.66
CA ALA A 290 26.65 -5.97 10.86
C ALA A 290 25.89 -5.89 9.52
N PHE A 291 26.13 -4.83 8.74
CA PHE A 291 25.52 -4.65 7.42
C PHE A 291 25.88 -5.78 6.45
N LYS A 292 27.13 -6.26 6.44
CA LYS A 292 27.55 -7.39 5.60
C LYS A 292 26.76 -8.67 5.92
N ARG A 293 26.52 -8.94 7.21
CA ARG A 293 25.72 -10.10 7.67
C ARG A 293 24.27 -9.96 7.24
N LEU A 294 23.67 -8.79 7.47
CA LEU A 294 22.31 -8.47 7.03
C LEU A 294 22.16 -8.65 5.51
N ARG A 295 23.04 -8.06 4.72
CA ARG A 295 23.02 -8.17 3.24
C ARG A 295 23.13 -9.63 2.81
N GLY A 296 23.96 -10.43 3.49
CA GLY A 296 24.07 -11.87 3.27
C GLY A 296 22.76 -12.61 3.52
N PHE A 297 22.04 -12.28 4.60
CA PHE A 297 20.71 -12.83 4.89
C PHE A 297 19.69 -12.43 3.83
N VAL A 298 19.55 -11.14 3.54
CA VAL A 298 18.59 -10.60 2.55
C VAL A 298 18.75 -11.27 1.19
N ARG A 299 19.99 -11.48 0.73
CA ARG A 299 20.29 -12.11 -0.57
C ARG A 299 19.96 -13.60 -0.64
N ARG A 300 19.81 -14.29 0.50
CA ARG A 300 19.41 -15.71 0.56
C ARG A 300 17.90 -15.90 0.65
N LEU A 301 17.15 -14.83 0.93
CA LEU A 301 15.70 -14.89 0.97
C LEU A 301 15.16 -15.29 -0.41
N ARG A 302 13.96 -15.86 -0.39
CA ARG A 302 13.30 -16.29 -1.61
C ARG A 302 12.99 -15.09 -2.52
N HIS A 303 13.21 -15.26 -3.82
CA HIS A 303 12.76 -14.28 -4.80
C HIS A 303 11.25 -14.09 -4.74
N GLY A 304 10.79 -12.84 -4.77
CA GLY A 304 9.37 -12.50 -4.65
C GLY A 304 8.82 -12.56 -3.22
N ILE A 305 9.67 -12.53 -2.19
CA ILE A 305 9.22 -12.34 -0.80
C ILE A 305 8.87 -10.87 -0.49
N PHE A 306 9.43 -9.93 -1.26
CA PHE A 306 9.19 -8.48 -1.17
C PHE A 306 8.80 -7.94 -2.54
N HIS A 307 7.90 -6.96 -2.55
CA HIS A 307 7.32 -6.37 -3.75
C HIS A 307 7.52 -4.86 -3.81
N GLY A 308 7.67 -4.34 -5.03
CA GLY A 308 7.70 -2.89 -5.26
C GLY A 308 6.38 -2.23 -4.87
N LEU A 309 6.44 -0.94 -4.53
CA LEU A 309 5.26 -0.10 -4.33
C LEU A 309 4.97 0.71 -5.60
N TYR A 310 3.73 1.14 -5.74
CA TYR A 310 3.26 1.89 -6.90
C TYR A 310 3.14 3.35 -6.56
N THR A 311 3.75 4.23 -7.34
CA THR A 311 3.83 5.66 -7.04
C THR A 311 2.74 6.47 -7.76
N SER A 312 2.39 7.63 -7.20
CA SER A 312 1.37 8.53 -7.75
C SER A 312 1.76 9.23 -9.05
N ASP A 313 3.01 9.08 -9.50
CA ASP A 313 3.52 9.52 -10.80
C ASP A 313 3.61 8.37 -11.82
N GLY A 314 3.05 7.19 -11.50
CA GLY A 314 2.91 6.08 -12.45
C GLY A 314 4.14 5.18 -12.57
N ARG A 315 5.06 5.23 -11.60
CA ARG A 315 6.28 4.42 -11.54
C ARG A 315 6.17 3.31 -10.50
N ILE A 316 7.16 2.41 -10.49
CA ILE A 316 7.33 1.41 -9.44
C ILE A 316 8.53 1.80 -8.59
N LEU A 317 8.35 1.86 -7.28
CA LEU A 317 9.39 2.02 -6.27
C LEU A 317 9.92 0.63 -5.87
N PRO A 318 11.11 0.19 -6.34
CA PRO A 318 11.56 -1.19 -6.24
C PRO A 318 12.32 -1.45 -4.93
N GLY A 319 11.76 -1.03 -3.79
CA GLY A 319 12.47 -1.16 -2.53
C GLY A 319 11.75 -0.62 -1.29
N ARG A 320 12.47 -0.63 -0.17
CA ARG A 320 12.05 -0.08 1.13
C ARG A 320 13.23 0.58 1.84
N TYR A 321 12.98 1.73 2.46
CA TYR A 321 13.88 2.35 3.42
C TYR A 321 13.61 1.75 4.80
N ILE A 322 14.63 1.11 5.37
CA ILE A 322 14.51 0.36 6.61
C ILE A 322 15.60 0.82 7.58
N GLN A 323 15.19 1.17 8.80
CA GLN A 323 16.11 1.35 9.92
C GLN A 323 16.34 0.00 10.60
N ALA A 324 17.61 -0.29 10.91
CA ALA A 324 18.04 -1.45 11.66
C ALA A 324 18.62 -1.01 13.00
N GLN A 325 18.33 -1.79 14.03
CA GLN A 325 18.98 -1.77 15.33
C GLN A 325 19.45 -3.21 15.61
N TYR A 326 20.71 -3.37 16.01
CA TYR A 326 21.33 -4.67 16.24
C TYR A 326 22.12 -4.68 17.55
N ASP A 327 21.74 -5.56 18.48
CA ASP A 327 22.35 -5.68 19.81
C ASP A 327 22.34 -7.14 20.31
N LYS A 328 22.61 -7.35 21.61
CA LYS A 328 22.60 -8.67 22.26
C LYS A 328 21.26 -9.42 22.19
N ARG A 329 20.16 -8.71 21.90
CA ARG A 329 18.82 -9.28 21.71
C ARG A 329 18.56 -9.69 20.27
N GLY A 330 19.45 -9.37 19.34
CA GLY A 330 19.34 -9.68 17.92
C GLY A 330 19.04 -8.44 17.09
N TRP A 331 18.26 -8.64 16.03
CA TRP A 331 17.90 -7.63 15.03
C TRP A 331 16.50 -7.07 15.29
N LEU A 332 16.37 -5.75 15.14
CA LEU A 332 15.10 -5.06 15.06
C LEU A 332 15.08 -4.16 13.82
N PHE A 333 14.08 -4.35 12.98
CA PHE A 333 13.88 -3.54 11.77
C PHE A 333 12.60 -2.71 11.88
N ARG A 334 12.65 -1.51 11.30
CA ARG A 334 11.52 -0.60 11.16
C ARG A 334 11.47 -0.05 9.75
N ASP A 335 10.35 -0.27 9.06
CA ASP A 335 10.12 0.40 7.79
C ASP A 335 9.81 1.87 8.04
N LEU A 336 10.43 2.76 7.25
CA LEU A 336 10.25 4.19 7.41
C LEU A 336 8.92 4.71 6.82
N ILE A 337 8.09 3.84 6.24
CA ILE A 337 6.79 4.20 5.65
C ILE A 337 5.73 4.60 6.67
N THR A 338 5.85 4.09 7.89
CA THR A 338 4.87 4.29 8.97
C THR A 338 5.49 4.95 10.20
N LEU A 339 6.59 5.71 10.05
CA LEU A 339 7.12 6.41 11.21
C LEU A 339 6.02 7.31 11.83
N PRO A 340 5.78 7.20 13.14
CA PRO A 340 4.64 7.87 13.76
C PRO A 340 4.70 9.38 13.51
N LYS A 341 3.55 9.96 13.18
CA LYS A 341 3.32 11.39 13.39
C LYS A 341 3.53 11.68 14.88
N GLY A 342 4.73 12.06 15.30
CA GLY A 342 4.98 12.51 16.68
C GLY A 342 6.18 11.94 17.44
N LYS A 343 7.22 11.41 16.80
CA LYS A 343 8.57 11.45 17.39
C LYS A 343 9.53 12.15 16.43
N ARG A 344 9.60 13.46 16.60
CA ARG A 344 10.71 14.32 16.20
C ARG A 344 11.23 14.97 17.46
#